data_AF-A0A562CRJ9-F1
#
_entry.id   AF-A0A562CRJ9-F1
#
_cell.length_a   1.000
_cell.length_b   1.000
_cell.length_c   1.000
_cell.angle_alpha   90.00
_cell.angle_beta   90.00
_cell.angle_gamma   90.00
#
_symmetry.space_group_name_H-M   'P 1'
#
loop_
_entity.id
_entity.type
_entity.pdbx_description
1 polymer ?
#
loop_
_entity_poly.entity_id
_entity_poly.type
_entity_poly.pdbx_seq_one_letter_code
_entity_poly.pdbx_strand_id
1 'polypeptide(L)'
;MTEPPKPEGQPRPDAKRLQGSAYVDDDGSADPALATALEGYDAGRTSYPEVLGALAGARLLVPVVAMLGEVETGPDGLARDKSSDMAAVLLTGADGRLALLAFTDLASLAAWDPQARPVPVAARLAAATAVQEGAHALVVDVAGPHRFVLAGEDLHRLAAGWRPVRVEDGEWGWLGAATDDSPGGDQLG
;
A
#
# COMPACT_ATOMS: atom_id res chain seq x y z
N MET A 1 26.31 -54.46 -6.02
CA MET A 1 25.26 -53.92 -5.13
C MET A 1 25.27 -52.42 -5.33
N THR A 2 24.31 -51.92 -6.12
CA THR A 2 24.23 -50.54 -6.59
C THR A 2 23.29 -49.77 -5.67
N GLU A 3 23.74 -48.64 -5.14
CA GLU A 3 22.95 -47.75 -4.28
C GLU A 3 21.80 -47.11 -5.09
N PRO A 4 20.57 -47.02 -4.57
CA PRO A 4 19.48 -46.36 -5.28
C PRO A 4 19.64 -44.82 -5.24
N PRO A 5 19.28 -44.10 -6.31
CA PRO A 5 19.38 -42.65 -6.32
C PRO A 5 18.34 -41.99 -5.39
N LYS A 6 18.77 -40.91 -4.72
CA LYS A 6 17.98 -40.06 -3.83
C LYS A 6 16.89 -39.34 -4.63
N PRO A 7 15.62 -39.24 -4.16
CA PRO A 7 14.60 -38.51 -4.89
C PRO A 7 14.91 -37.00 -4.87
N GLU A 8 15.04 -36.43 -6.05
CA GLU A 8 15.16 -34.98 -6.27
C GLU A 8 13.88 -34.30 -5.79
N GLY A 9 14.05 -33.27 -4.94
CA GLY A 9 12.95 -32.52 -4.36
C GLY A 9 12.12 -31.83 -5.43
N GLN A 10 10.82 -32.11 -5.42
CA GLN A 10 9.80 -31.44 -6.23
C GLN A 10 9.97 -29.91 -6.14
N PRO A 11 10.00 -29.16 -7.26
CA PRO A 11 10.01 -27.71 -7.20
C PRO A 11 8.72 -27.22 -6.52
N ARG A 12 8.87 -26.42 -5.46
CA ARG A 12 7.76 -25.78 -4.77
C ARG A 12 7.06 -24.81 -5.74
N PRO A 13 5.73 -24.88 -5.90
CA PRO A 13 5.02 -23.98 -6.77
C PRO A 13 5.00 -22.57 -6.15
N ASP A 14 5.22 -21.59 -7.03
CA ASP A 14 4.74 -20.21 -6.92
C ASP A 14 5.37 -19.31 -5.85
N ALA A 15 6.70 -19.21 -5.86
CA ALA A 15 7.30 -17.93 -5.48
C ALA A 15 6.81 -16.89 -6.51
N LYS A 16 5.77 -16.12 -6.16
CA LYS A 16 5.38 -14.91 -6.87
C LYS A 16 6.61 -14.01 -6.93
N ARG A 17 7.41 -14.17 -7.99
CA ARG A 17 8.46 -13.23 -8.38
C ARG A 17 7.78 -11.88 -8.40
N LEU A 18 8.24 -10.99 -7.54
CA LEU A 18 7.96 -9.56 -7.61
C LEU A 18 8.23 -9.16 -9.07
N GLN A 19 7.15 -9.02 -9.84
CA GLN A 19 7.22 -8.45 -11.17
C GLN A 19 7.80 -7.05 -10.98
N GLY A 20 8.80 -6.68 -11.78
CA GLY A 20 9.53 -5.43 -11.62
C GLY A 20 8.58 -4.25 -11.40
N SER A 21 8.95 -3.36 -10.49
CA SER A 21 8.16 -2.17 -10.14
C SER A 21 7.72 -1.44 -11.41
N ALA A 22 6.43 -1.08 -11.52
CA ALA A 22 5.90 -0.27 -12.63
C ALA A 22 6.49 1.16 -12.69
N TYR A 23 7.43 1.47 -11.79
CA TYR A 23 8.00 2.78 -11.51
C TYR A 23 9.53 2.75 -11.61
N VAL A 24 10.08 2.09 -12.64
CA VAL A 24 11.55 1.95 -12.82
C VAL A 24 12.25 3.31 -12.93
N ASP A 25 11.60 4.30 -13.53
CA ASP A 25 12.12 5.66 -13.75
C ASP A 25 11.52 6.69 -12.78
N ASP A 26 10.96 6.25 -11.65
CA ASP A 26 10.41 7.15 -10.64
C ASP A 26 11.53 7.93 -9.94
N ASP A 27 11.51 9.25 -10.12
CA ASP A 27 12.45 10.19 -9.49
C ASP A 27 12.12 10.45 -8.01
N GLY A 28 11.00 9.90 -7.53
CA GLY A 28 10.56 9.99 -6.15
C GLY A 28 10.00 11.36 -5.77
N SER A 29 9.73 12.23 -6.74
CA SER A 29 8.99 13.48 -6.53
C SER A 29 7.49 13.20 -6.35
N ALA A 30 6.81 14.09 -5.62
CA ALA A 30 5.37 14.02 -5.46
C ALA A 30 4.65 14.29 -6.79
N ASP A 31 3.52 13.63 -7.00
CA ASP A 31 2.61 13.99 -8.09
C ASP A 31 2.19 15.47 -7.93
N PRO A 32 2.39 16.34 -8.94
CA PRO A 32 2.13 17.77 -8.81
C PRO A 32 0.67 18.11 -8.49
N ALA A 33 -0.29 17.32 -8.99
CA ALA A 33 -1.70 17.54 -8.72
C ALA A 33 -2.03 17.16 -7.27
N LEU A 34 -1.47 16.06 -6.76
CA LEU A 34 -1.61 15.68 -5.36
C LEU A 34 -0.94 16.70 -4.43
N ALA A 35 0.28 17.14 -4.74
CA ALA A 35 0.99 18.15 -3.95
C ALA A 35 0.18 19.45 -3.84
N THR A 36 -0.33 19.95 -4.96
CA THR A 36 -1.19 21.15 -5.00
C THR A 36 -2.49 20.96 -4.20
N ALA A 37 -3.11 19.79 -4.30
CA ALA A 37 -4.35 19.50 -3.59
C ALA A 37 -4.12 19.45 -2.07
N LEU A 38 -3.03 18.82 -1.62
CA LEU A 38 -2.65 18.74 -0.21
C LEU A 38 -2.33 20.10 0.39
N GLU A 39 -1.53 20.92 -0.29
CA GLU A 39 -1.25 22.30 0.14
C GLU A 39 -2.53 23.11 0.25
N GLY A 40 -3.40 23.03 -0.75
CA GLY A 40 -4.68 23.72 -0.74
C GLY A 40 -5.61 23.21 0.37
N TYR A 41 -5.60 21.92 0.69
CA TYR A 41 -6.42 21.34 1.75
C TYR A 41 -5.96 21.79 3.14
N ASP A 42 -4.65 21.76 3.39
CA ASP A 42 -4.05 22.26 4.64
C ASP A 42 -4.34 23.76 4.85
N ALA A 43 -4.38 24.52 3.76
CA ALA A 43 -4.76 25.94 3.78
C ALA A 43 -6.27 26.20 3.71
N GLY A 44 -7.13 25.18 3.72
CA GLY A 44 -8.60 25.31 3.70
C GLY A 44 -9.21 25.79 2.37
N ARG A 45 -8.46 25.71 1.27
CA ARG A 45 -8.87 26.12 -0.09
C ARG A 45 -9.35 24.96 -0.97
N THR A 46 -8.93 23.74 -0.65
CA THR A 46 -9.29 22.51 -1.36
C THR A 46 -10.15 21.65 -0.45
N SER A 47 -11.17 21.00 -1.01
CA SER A 47 -12.05 20.09 -0.27
C SER A 47 -11.46 18.68 -0.15
N TYR A 48 -11.93 17.90 0.84
CA TYR A 48 -11.51 16.51 1.01
C TYR A 48 -11.68 15.65 -0.27
N PRO A 49 -12.82 15.69 -0.97
CA PRO A 49 -13.00 14.88 -2.19
C PRO A 49 -12.06 15.28 -3.33
N GLU A 50 -11.65 16.55 -3.42
CA GLU A 50 -10.67 17.01 -4.42
C GLU A 50 -9.29 16.41 -4.15
N VAL A 51 -8.86 16.36 -2.87
CA VAL A 51 -7.62 15.66 -2.49
C VAL A 51 -7.73 14.18 -2.80
N LEU A 52 -8.86 13.55 -2.47
CA LEU A 52 -9.09 12.14 -2.74
C LEU A 52 -9.04 11.82 -4.24
N GLY A 53 -9.60 12.69 -5.09
CA GLY A 53 -9.51 12.57 -6.54
C GLY A 53 -8.07 12.62 -7.05
N ALA A 54 -7.26 13.55 -6.56
CA ALA A 54 -5.83 13.63 -6.90
C ALA A 54 -5.05 12.41 -6.38
N LEU A 55 -5.32 12.01 -5.14
CA LEU A 55 -4.68 10.87 -4.48
C LEU A 55 -4.92 9.56 -5.24
N ALA A 56 -6.15 9.32 -5.70
CA ALA A 56 -6.53 8.05 -6.34
C ALA A 56 -5.74 7.74 -7.61
N GLY A 57 -5.24 8.76 -8.32
CA GLY A 57 -4.39 8.63 -9.50
C GLY A 57 -2.88 8.60 -9.20
N ALA A 58 -2.47 8.98 -8.00
CA ALA A 58 -1.07 9.20 -7.66
C ALA A 58 -0.32 7.90 -7.33
N ARG A 59 1.00 7.99 -7.50
CA ARG A 59 1.96 7.07 -6.89
C ARG A 59 2.22 7.54 -5.44
N LEU A 60 2.27 6.59 -4.51
CA LEU A 60 2.75 6.76 -3.15
C LEU A 60 4.02 5.94 -2.92
N LEU A 61 4.81 6.33 -1.92
CA LEU A 61 5.96 5.58 -1.42
C LEU A 61 5.56 4.94 -0.10
N VAL A 62 5.44 3.61 -0.08
CA VAL A 62 5.26 2.87 1.17
C VAL A 62 6.65 2.54 1.71
N PRO A 63 7.01 2.98 2.93
CA PRO A 63 8.29 2.62 3.53
C PRO A 63 8.28 1.14 3.92
N VAL A 64 9.38 0.45 3.62
CA VAL A 64 9.65 -0.88 4.16
C VAL A 64 10.92 -0.86 5.01
N VAL A 65 10.83 -1.49 6.19
CA VAL A 65 11.94 -1.58 7.15
C VAL A 65 12.25 -3.04 7.44
N ALA A 66 13.50 -3.31 7.85
CA ALA A 66 13.89 -4.65 8.27
C ALA A 66 13.30 -4.94 9.66
N MET A 67 12.52 -6.01 9.76
CA MET A 67 12.12 -6.59 11.03
C MET A 67 13.23 -7.54 11.49
N LEU A 68 13.66 -7.40 12.73
CA LEU A 68 14.59 -8.35 13.33
C LEU A 68 13.79 -9.62 13.66
N GLY A 69 14.06 -10.72 12.96
CA GLY A 69 13.38 -12.00 13.22
C GLY A 69 13.64 -12.51 14.64
N GLU A 70 12.66 -13.20 15.24
CA GLU A 70 12.84 -13.88 16.51
C GLU A 70 13.91 -14.98 16.39
N VAL A 71 14.82 -15.06 17.36
CA VAL A 71 15.85 -16.09 17.41
C VAL A 71 15.22 -17.37 17.98
N GLU A 72 14.89 -18.33 17.13
CA GLU A 72 14.61 -19.69 17.62
C GLU A 72 15.92 -20.35 18.06
N THR A 73 16.00 -20.71 19.34
CA THR A 73 17.14 -21.47 19.88
C THR A 73 16.90 -22.94 19.58
N GLY A 74 17.67 -23.50 18.64
CA GLY A 74 17.65 -24.93 18.37
C GLY A 74 18.13 -25.76 19.58
N PRO A 75 17.77 -27.05 19.69
CA PRO A 75 18.21 -27.95 20.76
C PRO A 75 19.74 -28.12 20.86
N ASP A 76 20.47 -27.66 19.85
CA ASP A 76 21.92 -27.71 19.65
C ASP A 76 22.66 -26.44 20.11
N GLY A 77 21.95 -25.43 20.63
CA GLY A 77 22.56 -24.22 21.21
C GLY A 77 23.26 -23.31 20.20
N LEU A 78 23.10 -23.57 18.90
CA LEU A 78 23.66 -22.76 17.82
C LEU A 78 22.61 -21.75 17.35
N ALA A 79 22.84 -20.46 17.67
CA ALA A 79 22.07 -19.37 17.09
C ALA A 79 22.33 -19.33 15.58
N ARG A 80 21.33 -19.71 14.76
CA ARG A 80 21.34 -19.41 13.33
C ARG A 80 20.60 -18.11 13.12
N ASP A 81 21.35 -17.09 12.74
CA ASP A 81 20.86 -15.72 12.63
C ASP A 81 20.36 -15.41 11.20
N LYS A 82 19.30 -14.59 11.16
CA LYS A 82 18.88 -13.65 10.09
C LYS A 82 18.27 -14.19 8.78
N SER A 83 16.98 -14.48 8.78
CA SER A 83 16.12 -13.94 7.72
C SER A 83 15.70 -12.53 8.10
N SER A 84 16.14 -11.52 7.34
CA SER A 84 15.63 -10.16 7.49
C SER A 84 14.33 -10.06 6.72
N ASP A 85 13.19 -10.19 7.40
CA ASP A 85 11.90 -9.95 6.79
C ASP A 85 11.70 -8.43 6.62
N MET A 86 11.35 -7.99 5.41
CA MET A 86 11.03 -6.59 5.14
C MET A 86 9.53 -6.41 5.24
N ALA A 87 9.08 -5.47 6.06
CA ALA A 87 7.66 -5.21 6.28
C ALA A 87 7.31 -3.75 5.96
N ALA A 88 6.11 -3.53 5.43
CA ALA A 88 5.51 -2.21 5.35
C ALA A 88 5.25 -1.69 6.77
N VAL A 89 5.37 -0.37 6.95
CA VAL A 89 5.24 0.24 8.27
C VAL A 89 3.77 0.51 8.59
N LEU A 90 3.31 -0.06 9.69
CA LEU A 90 2.01 0.23 10.30
C LEU A 90 2.21 1.13 11.53
N LEU A 91 1.49 2.25 11.57
CA LEU A 91 1.38 3.11 12.75
C LEU A 91 0.25 2.61 13.63
N THR A 92 0.43 2.70 14.95
CA THR A 92 -0.65 2.48 15.91
C THR A 92 -1.15 3.83 16.41
N GLY A 93 -2.42 4.14 16.15
CA GLY A 93 -3.09 5.34 16.66
C GLY A 93 -3.26 5.29 18.18
N ALA A 94 -3.55 6.44 18.79
CA ALA A 94 -3.83 6.52 20.22
C ALA A 94 -5.07 5.70 20.64
N ASP A 95 -5.95 5.41 19.69
CA ASP A 95 -7.13 4.55 19.84
C ASP A 95 -6.83 3.05 19.61
N GLY A 96 -5.56 2.69 19.42
CA GLY A 96 -5.10 1.32 19.17
C GLY A 96 -5.34 0.82 17.75
N ARG A 97 -5.96 1.61 16.86
CA ARG A 97 -6.18 1.20 15.47
C ARG A 97 -4.91 1.37 14.65
N LEU A 98 -4.70 0.42 13.74
CA LEU A 98 -3.57 0.45 12.82
C LEU A 98 -3.83 1.38 11.64
N ALA A 99 -2.77 2.01 11.13
CA ALA A 99 -2.78 2.79 9.90
C ALA A 99 -1.54 2.48 9.06
N LEU A 100 -1.70 2.25 7.75
CA LEU A 100 -0.57 2.11 6.85
C LEU A 100 0.08 3.48 6.64
N LEU A 101 1.41 3.54 6.76
CA LEU A 101 2.18 4.75 6.46
C LEU A 101 2.52 4.82 4.97
N ALA A 102 2.37 5.99 4.37
CA ALA A 102 2.83 6.28 3.03
C ALA A 102 3.32 7.73 2.90
N PHE A 103 4.08 8.00 1.84
CA PHE A 103 4.63 9.31 1.53
C PHE A 103 4.36 9.69 0.08
N THR A 104 4.22 10.97 -0.19
CA THR A 104 4.11 11.49 -1.55
C THR A 104 5.47 11.63 -2.21
N ASP A 105 6.53 11.93 -1.45
CA ASP A 105 7.89 12.10 -1.97
C ASP A 105 8.99 11.49 -1.08
N LEU A 106 10.19 11.39 -1.65
CA LEU A 106 11.39 10.89 -0.97
C LEU A 106 11.87 11.80 0.16
N ALA A 107 11.66 13.11 0.07
CA ALA A 107 12.14 14.05 1.08
C ALA A 107 11.39 13.87 2.40
N SER A 108 10.07 13.72 2.33
CA SER A 108 9.17 13.47 3.45
C SER A 108 9.42 12.09 4.06
N LEU A 109 9.64 11.07 3.22
CA LEU A 109 10.03 9.73 3.69
C LEU A 109 11.36 9.75 4.43
N ALA A 110 12.39 10.37 3.85
CA ALA A 110 13.72 10.45 4.45
C ALA A 110 13.75 11.31 5.72
N ALA A 111 12.90 12.33 5.82
CA ALA A 111 12.70 13.12 7.03
C ALA A 111 12.07 12.30 8.17
N TRP A 112 11.23 11.32 7.82
CA TRP A 112 10.66 10.38 8.80
C TRP A 112 11.67 9.30 9.23
N ASP A 113 12.26 8.58 8.27
CA ASP A 113 13.30 7.58 8.52
C ASP A 113 14.24 7.47 7.31
N PRO A 114 15.50 7.92 7.41
CA PRO A 114 16.46 7.87 6.31
C PRO A 114 16.96 6.45 6.01
N GLN A 115 16.65 5.44 6.83
CA GLN A 115 17.02 4.03 6.61
C GLN A 115 15.89 3.22 5.97
N ALA A 116 14.66 3.75 5.94
CA ALA A 116 13.54 3.09 5.30
C ALA A 116 13.74 3.00 3.79
N ARG A 117 13.41 1.85 3.19
CA ARG A 117 13.47 1.70 1.74
C ARG A 117 12.13 2.12 1.12
N PRO A 118 12.14 3.02 0.12
CA PRO A 118 10.91 3.43 -0.56
C PRO A 118 10.42 2.32 -1.49
N VAL A 119 9.13 1.96 -1.39
CA VAL A 119 8.46 1.12 -2.38
C VAL A 119 7.38 1.94 -3.08
N PRO A 120 7.60 2.31 -4.36
CA PRO A 120 6.60 3.04 -5.12
C PRO A 120 5.43 2.14 -5.50
N VAL A 121 4.21 2.57 -5.16
CA VAL A 121 2.96 1.84 -5.43
C VAL A 121 1.86 2.82 -5.84
N ALA A 122 0.91 2.36 -6.65
CA ALA A 122 -0.31 3.14 -6.90
C ALA A 122 -1.10 3.29 -5.60
N ALA A 123 -1.75 4.45 -5.38
CA ALA A 123 -2.52 4.71 -4.17
C ALA A 123 -3.60 3.65 -3.88
N ARG A 124 -4.25 3.11 -4.93
CA ARG A 124 -5.19 1.98 -4.80
C ARG A 124 -4.56 0.72 -4.21
N LEU A 125 -3.30 0.44 -4.55
CA LEU A 125 -2.58 -0.72 -4.03
C LEU A 125 -2.14 -0.47 -2.59
N ALA A 126 -1.71 0.75 -2.25
CA ALA A 126 -1.46 1.12 -0.86
C ALA A 126 -2.72 0.97 0.00
N ALA A 127 -3.89 1.42 -0.49
CA ALA A 127 -5.17 1.24 0.19
C ALA A 127 -5.53 -0.25 0.34
N ALA A 128 -5.33 -1.05 -0.70
CA ALA A 128 -5.55 -2.50 -0.64
C ALA A 128 -4.62 -3.18 0.39
N THR A 129 -3.33 -2.80 0.43
CA THR A 129 -2.40 -3.27 1.44
C THR A 129 -2.86 -2.87 2.84
N ALA A 130 -3.30 -1.63 3.04
CA ALA A 130 -3.80 -1.17 4.34
C ALA A 130 -4.96 -2.06 4.83
N VAL A 131 -5.94 -2.34 3.97
CA VAL A 131 -7.06 -3.22 4.29
C VAL A 131 -6.60 -4.67 4.58
N GLN A 132 -5.67 -5.20 3.78
CA GLN A 132 -5.14 -6.56 3.96
C GLN A 132 -4.39 -6.73 5.28
N GLU A 133 -3.66 -5.70 5.72
CA GLU A 133 -2.93 -5.65 6.99
C GLU A 133 -3.83 -5.31 8.19
N GLY A 134 -5.15 -5.18 8.00
CA GLY A 134 -6.10 -4.81 9.06
C GLY A 134 -6.00 -3.35 9.52
N ALA A 135 -5.35 -2.50 8.72
CA ALA A 135 -5.26 -1.07 8.96
C ALA A 135 -6.59 -0.38 8.62
N HIS A 136 -6.96 0.58 9.46
CA HIS A 136 -8.22 1.33 9.35
C HIS A 136 -8.04 2.65 8.58
N ALA A 137 -6.78 3.01 8.29
CA ALA A 137 -6.42 4.22 7.60
C ALA A 137 -5.14 4.03 6.78
N LEU A 138 -4.99 4.87 5.77
CA LEU A 138 -3.75 5.20 5.09
C LEU A 138 -3.38 6.63 5.52
N VAL A 139 -2.23 6.79 6.18
CA VAL A 139 -1.72 8.07 6.65
C VAL A 139 -0.57 8.52 5.75
N VAL A 140 -0.69 9.71 5.22
CA VAL A 140 0.22 10.28 4.22
C VAL A 140 1.02 11.44 4.84
N ASP A 141 2.34 11.42 4.60
CA ASP A 141 3.28 12.52 4.87
C ASP A 141 3.38 12.97 6.33
N VAL A 142 3.47 12.04 7.28
CA VAL A 142 3.60 12.36 8.72
C VAL A 142 4.76 13.30 9.06
N ALA A 143 5.85 13.25 8.30
CA ALA A 143 7.01 14.14 8.42
C ALA A 143 7.10 15.19 7.29
N GLY A 144 6.14 15.20 6.37
CA GLY A 144 6.03 16.19 5.30
C GLY A 144 5.23 17.42 5.73
N PRO A 145 5.18 18.45 4.88
CA PRO A 145 4.53 19.72 5.19
C PRO A 145 2.99 19.62 5.27
N HIS A 146 2.38 18.68 4.54
CA HIS A 146 0.92 18.55 4.45
C HIS A 146 0.49 17.11 4.71
N ARG A 147 -0.10 16.85 5.87
CA ARG A 147 -0.57 15.51 6.26
C ARG A 147 -1.97 15.25 5.73
N PHE A 148 -2.22 14.00 5.34
CA PHE A 148 -3.55 13.56 4.93
C PHE A 148 -3.86 12.16 5.45
N VAL A 149 -5.15 11.90 5.70
CA VAL A 149 -5.63 10.60 6.19
C VAL A 149 -6.80 10.15 5.32
N LEU A 150 -6.63 8.99 4.68
CA LEU A 150 -7.69 8.27 4.01
C LEU A 150 -8.16 7.13 4.93
N ALA A 151 -9.43 7.12 5.31
CA ALA A 151 -9.98 6.17 6.28
C ALA A 151 -11.44 5.82 5.97
N GLY A 152 -11.97 4.84 6.70
CA GLY A 152 -13.38 4.47 6.62
C GLY A 152 -13.77 3.96 5.24
N GLU A 153 -14.97 4.30 4.78
CA GLU A 153 -15.52 3.78 3.53
C GLU A 153 -14.69 4.16 2.29
N ASP A 154 -14.12 5.37 2.27
CA ASP A 154 -13.34 5.84 1.12
C ASP A 154 -12.02 5.07 0.96
N LEU A 155 -11.41 4.61 2.06
CA LEU A 155 -10.28 3.68 2.02
C LEU A 155 -10.70 2.35 1.37
N HIS A 156 -11.84 1.80 1.79
CA HIS A 156 -12.33 0.51 1.28
C HIS A 156 -12.72 0.60 -0.20
N ARG A 157 -13.37 1.70 -0.62
CA ARG A 157 -13.70 1.96 -2.02
C ARG A 157 -12.46 2.04 -2.89
N LEU A 158 -11.46 2.82 -2.47
CA LEU A 158 -10.21 2.94 -3.21
C LEU A 158 -9.47 1.60 -3.28
N ALA A 159 -9.43 0.84 -2.17
CA ALA A 159 -8.87 -0.50 -2.11
C ALA A 159 -9.58 -1.48 -3.06
N ALA A 160 -10.91 -1.38 -3.17
CA ALA A 160 -11.74 -2.16 -4.09
C ALA A 160 -11.68 -1.67 -5.55
N GLY A 161 -10.84 -0.67 -5.86
CA GLY A 161 -10.62 -0.18 -7.21
C GLY A 161 -11.66 0.82 -7.72
N TRP A 162 -12.54 1.31 -6.85
CA TRP A 162 -13.44 2.41 -7.19
C TRP A 162 -12.62 3.69 -7.42
N ARG A 163 -13.14 4.56 -8.28
CA ARG A 163 -12.49 5.81 -8.65
C ARG A 163 -13.35 7.00 -8.24
N PRO A 164 -12.80 7.99 -7.51
CA PRO A 164 -13.48 9.25 -7.30
C PRO A 164 -13.63 9.96 -8.64
N VAL A 165 -14.81 10.48 -8.93
CA VAL A 165 -15.11 11.22 -10.15
C VAL A 165 -15.90 12.47 -9.81
N ARG A 166 -15.66 13.53 -10.57
CA ARG A 166 -16.48 14.74 -10.52
C ARG A 166 -17.63 14.61 -11.51
N VAL A 167 -18.86 14.77 -11.05
CA VAL A 167 -20.07 14.76 -11.91
C VAL A 167 -20.32 16.15 -12.50
N GLU A 168 -21.18 16.24 -13.52
CA GLU A 168 -21.43 17.49 -14.27
C GLU A 168 -21.83 18.68 -13.39
N ASP A 169 -22.60 18.43 -12.32
CA ASP A 169 -23.04 19.45 -11.36
C ASP A 169 -21.92 19.91 -10.40
N GLY A 170 -20.70 19.39 -10.57
CA GLY A 170 -19.53 19.72 -9.78
C GLY A 170 -19.39 18.94 -8.47
N GLU A 171 -20.40 18.12 -8.11
CA GLU A 171 -20.36 17.20 -6.98
C GLU A 171 -19.37 16.04 -7.21
N TRP A 172 -19.03 15.34 -6.13
CA TRP A 172 -18.15 14.18 -6.16
C TRP A 172 -18.94 12.89 -5.99
N GLY A 173 -18.59 11.90 -6.81
CA GLY A 173 -19.15 10.55 -6.77
C GLY A 173 -18.07 9.50 -6.93
N TRP A 174 -18.50 8.24 -6.95
CA TRP A 174 -17.63 7.08 -7.13
C TRP A 174 -18.04 6.30 -8.39
N LEU A 175 -17.07 6.02 -9.25
CA LEU A 175 -17.21 5.10 -10.37
C LEU A 175 -16.66 3.74 -9.96
N GLY A 176 -17.52 2.73 -9.94
CA GLY A 176 -17.16 1.37 -9.51
C GLY A 176 -16.32 0.61 -10.53
N ALA A 177 -15.53 -0.34 -10.03
CA ALA A 177 -15.07 -1.44 -10.86
C ALA A 177 -16.31 -2.26 -11.26
N ALA A 178 -16.46 -2.56 -12.55
CA ALA A 178 -17.58 -3.39 -13.02
C ALA A 178 -17.63 -4.67 -12.17
N THR A 179 -18.68 -4.81 -11.36
CA THR A 179 -18.98 -6.10 -10.76
C THR A 179 -19.39 -6.99 -11.91
N ASP A 180 -18.59 -8.01 -12.20
CA ASP A 180 -18.96 -9.06 -13.15
C ASP A 180 -20.04 -9.93 -12.49
N ASP A 181 -21.19 -9.32 -12.21
CA ASP A 181 -22.39 -10.00 -11.73
C ASP A 181 -23.20 -10.35 -12.99
N SER A 182 -22.65 -11.30 -13.76
CA SER A 182 -23.44 -12.00 -14.76
C SER A 182 -24.46 -12.85 -13.99
N PRO A 183 -25.78 -12.58 -14.09
CA PRO A 183 -26.76 -13.48 -13.50
C PRO A 183 -26.59 -14.83 -14.20
N GLY A 184 -26.19 -15.84 -13.43
CA GLY A 184 -26.07 -17.22 -13.89
C GLY A 184 -27.33 -17.62 -14.63
N GLY A 185 -27.16 -18.03 -15.89
CA GLY A 185 -28.25 -18.46 -16.73
C GLY A 185 -29.02 -19.59 -16.06
N ASP A 186 -30.28 -19.31 -15.73
CA ASP A 186 -31.22 -20.35 -15.36
C ASP A 186 -31.61 -21.08 -16.65
N GLN A 187 -30.98 -22.22 -16.85
CA GLN A 187 -31.34 -23.19 -17.87
C GLN A 187 -32.50 -24.02 -17.32
N LEU A 188 -33.73 -23.60 -17.63
CA LEU A 188 -34.94 -24.38 -17.43
C LEU A 188 -35.84 -24.26 -18.66
N GLY A 189 -36.05 -25.38 -19.35
CA GLY A 189 -37.08 -25.56 -20.38
C GLY A 189 -36.58 -26.26 -21.63
#